data_AF-A0A7C6ARV9-F1
#
_entry.id   AF-A0A7C6ARV9-F1
#
_cell.length_a   1.000
_cell.length_b   1.000
_cell.length_c   1.000
_cell.angle_alpha   90.00
_cell.angle_beta   90.00
_cell.angle_gamma   90.00
#
_symmetry.space_group_name_H-M   'P 1'
#
loop_
_entity.id
_entity.type
_entity.pdbx_description
1 polymer ?
#
loop_
_entity_poly.entity_id
_entity_poly.type
_entity_poly.pdbx_seq_one_letter_code
_entity_poly.pdbx_strand_id
1 'polypeptide(L)'
;MVKLYFDFRDVFRSPRIALSLQRIWIQFVGLAVGYAAYLIFTYLALVAAGKGLTDMWDKWGLFPCLWAETGGIPWYSWLLYAIGLAVLVVAWWIAATAVSRATFKLLKGDSFYTWKEAYQFAFKKLPSVVMAPVGIGLMAFAFVVGAWFVGLLGRIPYVGELGLSLFTFFWVAAALLLVFLIVVTIVSAVIAPPVLATTDEDAFETIFQSFSVTWSQPWRFVVYQALSIVLSLVSFGILAWFVKKAVVLMNALFAFGMGGKYVNLASHGQYLVQKWAFLSQDWIEAIFRRFAPHIYFAREFYALELPTVLNISAYIFAISLVVAGAWVVSYGLSTFNVGNTIIYVVLRKKKDDENVLERKEREEQVAEAEKKVTEETKTEAPKTEEKVQETASPSQGSGSSQETASAGGEGKKES
;
A
#
# COMPACT_ATOMS: atom_id res chain seq x y z
N MET A 1 -18.06 15.04 11.41
CA MET A 1 -16.66 15.07 11.90
C MET A 1 -16.52 14.24 13.17
N VAL A 2 -15.49 13.41 13.27
CA VAL A 2 -15.19 12.62 14.48
C VAL A 2 -14.48 13.52 15.49
N LYS A 3 -15.01 13.65 16.72
CA LYS A 3 -14.37 14.44 17.78
C LYS A 3 -13.11 13.72 18.30
N LEU A 4 -11.94 14.32 18.11
CA LEU A 4 -10.65 13.84 18.61
C LEU A 4 -10.25 14.60 19.88
N TYR A 5 -9.53 13.92 20.78
CA TYR A 5 -8.94 14.52 21.98
C TYR A 5 -7.55 15.13 21.72
N PHE A 6 -6.94 14.78 20.58
CA PHE A 6 -5.57 15.11 20.19
C PHE A 6 -4.52 14.55 21.16
N ASP A 7 -4.68 13.29 21.54
CA ASP A 7 -3.73 12.54 22.36
C ASP A 7 -3.72 11.03 22.06
N PHE A 8 -3.01 10.26 22.89
CA PHE A 8 -2.87 8.81 22.75
C PHE A 8 -4.21 8.05 22.75
N ARG A 9 -5.28 8.60 23.34
CA ARG A 9 -6.61 7.96 23.42
C ARG A 9 -7.25 7.82 22.04
N ASP A 10 -6.92 8.72 21.12
CA ASP A 10 -7.43 8.64 19.76
C ASP A 10 -6.80 7.49 18.98
N VAL A 11 -5.54 7.14 19.27
CA VAL A 11 -4.85 6.01 18.63
C VAL A 11 -5.55 4.68 18.94
N PHE A 12 -6.16 4.53 20.12
CA PHE A 12 -6.96 3.35 20.47
C PHE A 12 -8.20 3.15 19.60
N ARG A 13 -8.64 4.18 18.86
CA ARG A 13 -9.77 4.06 17.91
C ARG A 13 -9.37 3.40 16.60
N SER A 14 -8.07 3.25 16.33
CA SER A 14 -7.54 2.74 15.05
C SER A 14 -8.10 1.38 14.66
N PRO A 15 -8.16 0.35 15.55
CA PRO A 15 -8.74 -0.95 15.20
C PRO A 15 -10.19 -0.88 14.75
N ARG A 16 -11.01 -0.08 15.45
CA ARG A 16 -12.43 0.09 15.17
C ARG A 16 -12.65 0.83 13.86
N ILE A 17 -11.86 1.87 13.61
CA ILE A 17 -11.92 2.62 12.35
C ILE A 17 -11.48 1.70 11.22
N ALA A 18 -10.35 1.02 11.34
CA ALA A 18 -9.82 0.11 10.32
C ALA A 18 -10.75 -1.08 9.98
N LEU A 19 -11.62 -1.48 10.92
CA LEU A 19 -12.61 -2.54 10.72
C LEU A 19 -13.77 -2.06 9.83
N SER A 20 -13.47 -1.59 8.62
CA SER A 20 -14.44 -1.42 7.55
C SER A 20 -14.02 -2.23 6.34
N LEU A 21 -15.00 -2.81 5.65
CA LEU A 21 -14.76 -3.60 4.46
C LEU A 21 -13.97 -2.81 3.42
N GLN A 22 -14.28 -1.52 3.27
CA GLN A 22 -13.59 -0.62 2.34
C GLN A 22 -12.08 -0.50 2.62
N ARG A 23 -11.67 -0.25 3.87
CA ARG A 23 -10.25 -0.02 4.20
C ARG A 23 -9.44 -1.31 4.15
N ILE A 24 -10.04 -2.42 4.58
CA ILE A 24 -9.43 -3.74 4.44
C ILE A 24 -9.31 -4.10 2.95
N TRP A 25 -10.35 -3.81 2.14
CA TRP A 25 -10.34 -4.05 0.69
C TRP A 25 -9.26 -3.25 -0.03
N ILE A 26 -9.11 -1.95 0.27
CA ILE A 26 -8.01 -1.12 -0.27
C ILE A 26 -6.66 -1.75 0.11
N GLN A 27 -6.46 -2.13 1.36
CA GLN A 27 -5.19 -2.73 1.77
C GLN A 27 -4.95 -4.08 1.07
N PHE A 28 -5.99 -4.90 0.93
CA PHE A 28 -5.96 -6.21 0.31
C PHE A 28 -5.63 -6.15 -1.18
N VAL A 29 -6.32 -5.30 -1.95
CA VAL A 29 -6.07 -5.17 -3.40
C VAL A 29 -4.66 -4.67 -3.67
N GLY A 30 -4.20 -3.67 -2.93
CA GLY A 30 -2.85 -3.13 -3.10
C GLY A 30 -1.77 -4.16 -2.80
N LEU A 31 -1.94 -4.93 -1.71
CA LEU A 31 -1.03 -6.02 -1.38
C LEU A 31 -1.12 -7.16 -2.40
N ALA A 32 -2.31 -7.55 -2.86
CA ALA A 32 -2.47 -8.64 -3.82
C ALA A 32 -1.78 -8.32 -5.16
N VAL A 33 -1.93 -7.09 -5.67
CA VAL A 33 -1.27 -6.65 -6.91
C VAL A 33 0.25 -6.59 -6.74
N GLY A 34 0.73 -5.99 -5.64
CA GLY A 34 2.17 -5.95 -5.34
C GLY A 34 2.76 -7.35 -5.15
N TYR A 35 2.01 -8.24 -4.51
CA TYR A 35 2.42 -9.61 -4.26
C TYR A 35 2.47 -10.45 -5.53
N ALA A 36 1.50 -10.29 -6.44
CA ALA A 36 1.54 -10.94 -7.74
C ALA A 36 2.80 -10.54 -8.52
N ALA A 37 3.18 -9.25 -8.51
CA ALA A 37 4.44 -8.81 -9.12
C ALA A 37 5.66 -9.42 -8.41
N TYR A 38 5.69 -9.42 -7.08
CA TYR A 38 6.74 -10.07 -6.28
C TYR A 38 6.91 -11.55 -6.65
N LEU A 39 5.81 -12.30 -6.80
CA LEU A 39 5.85 -13.71 -7.19
C LEU A 39 6.51 -13.88 -8.56
N ILE A 40 6.08 -13.10 -9.55
CA ILE A 40 6.62 -13.16 -10.91
C ILE A 40 8.13 -12.90 -10.89
N PHE A 41 8.56 -11.79 -10.28
CA PHE A 41 9.98 -11.42 -10.25
C PHE A 41 10.84 -12.41 -9.44
N THR A 42 10.30 -12.97 -8.36
CA THR A 42 11.04 -13.94 -7.52
C THR A 42 11.20 -15.27 -8.24
N TYR A 43 10.18 -15.76 -8.94
CA TYR A 43 10.30 -16.97 -9.76
C TYR A 43 11.24 -16.75 -10.95
N LEU A 44 11.20 -15.58 -11.60
CA LEU A 44 12.17 -15.21 -12.63
C LEU A 44 13.60 -15.19 -12.07
N ALA A 45 13.80 -14.67 -10.86
CA ALA A 45 15.10 -14.68 -10.19
C ALA A 45 15.60 -16.10 -9.91
N LEU A 46 14.72 -17.01 -9.45
CA LEU A 46 15.07 -18.41 -9.19
C LEU A 46 15.45 -19.16 -10.47
N VAL A 47 14.70 -18.95 -11.55
CA VAL A 47 15.02 -19.53 -12.87
C VAL A 47 16.34 -18.96 -13.41
N ALA A 48 16.59 -17.65 -13.25
CA ALA A 48 17.84 -17.01 -13.65
C ALA A 48 19.05 -17.54 -12.85
N ALA A 49 18.83 -18.00 -11.62
CA ALA A 49 19.83 -18.69 -10.80
C ALA A 49 20.03 -20.18 -11.17
N GLY A 50 19.36 -20.67 -12.22
CA GLY A 50 19.49 -22.05 -12.71
C GLY A 50 18.69 -23.08 -11.90
N LYS A 51 17.73 -22.66 -11.08
CA LYS A 51 16.87 -23.57 -10.31
C LYS A 51 15.69 -24.06 -11.17
N GLY A 52 15.34 -25.34 -11.06
CA GLY A 52 14.20 -25.93 -11.75
C GLY A 52 12.88 -25.33 -11.25
N LEU A 53 12.01 -24.86 -12.17
CA LEU A 53 10.75 -24.21 -11.80
C LEU A 53 9.81 -25.14 -11.03
N THR A 54 9.71 -26.40 -11.43
CA THR A 54 8.86 -27.41 -10.77
C THR A 54 9.33 -27.66 -9.34
N ASP A 55 10.63 -27.86 -9.13
CA ASP A 55 11.20 -28.10 -7.81
C ASP A 55 10.97 -26.89 -6.87
N MET A 56 11.13 -25.68 -7.41
CA MET A 56 10.91 -24.44 -6.66
C MET A 56 9.43 -24.23 -6.35
N TRP A 57 8.52 -24.53 -7.28
CA TRP A 57 7.08 -24.46 -7.04
C TRP A 57 6.64 -25.47 -5.99
N ASP A 58 7.16 -26.70 -6.06
CA ASP A 58 6.86 -27.73 -5.08
C ASP A 58 7.38 -27.32 -3.70
N LYS A 59 8.56 -26.71 -3.61
CA LYS A 59 9.14 -26.24 -2.34
C LYS A 59 8.39 -25.03 -1.78
N TRP A 60 8.23 -23.98 -2.57
CA TRP A 60 7.82 -22.65 -2.11
C TRP A 60 6.37 -22.27 -2.44
N GLY A 61 5.81 -22.79 -3.53
CA GLY A 61 4.48 -22.47 -4.03
C GLY A 61 4.18 -20.97 -4.04
N LEU A 62 3.19 -20.55 -3.25
CA LEU A 62 2.79 -19.15 -3.22
C LEU A 62 3.67 -18.24 -2.37
N PHE A 63 4.71 -18.74 -1.69
CA PHE A 63 5.59 -17.91 -0.85
C PHE A 63 7.08 -18.16 -1.18
N PRO A 64 7.54 -17.88 -2.42
CA PRO A 64 8.93 -18.02 -2.81
C PRO A 64 9.82 -17.03 -2.07
N CYS A 65 11.01 -17.48 -1.69
CA CYS A 65 11.99 -16.66 -1.01
C CYS A 65 13.39 -16.98 -1.54
N LEU A 66 13.97 -16.05 -2.33
CA LEU A 66 15.34 -16.22 -2.85
C LEU A 66 16.38 -16.22 -1.72
N TRP A 67 16.13 -15.47 -0.64
CA TRP A 67 17.04 -15.35 0.50
C TRP A 67 17.25 -16.68 1.25
N ALA A 68 16.23 -17.52 1.28
CA ALA A 68 16.28 -18.81 1.94
C ALA A 68 16.92 -19.91 1.07
N GLU A 69 17.27 -19.61 -0.17
CA GLU A 69 17.99 -20.53 -1.03
C GLU A 69 19.50 -20.50 -0.77
N THR A 70 20.06 -21.68 -0.55
CA THR A 70 21.49 -21.88 -0.37
C THR A 70 22.15 -22.22 -1.71
N GLY A 71 23.33 -21.65 -1.92
CA GLY A 71 24.13 -21.79 -3.15
C GLY A 71 24.56 -20.43 -3.68
N GLY A 72 25.64 -20.38 -4.46
CA GLY A 72 26.13 -19.12 -5.05
C GLY A 72 25.14 -18.54 -6.05
N ILE A 73 24.17 -17.77 -5.58
CA ILE A 73 23.16 -17.10 -6.40
C ILE A 73 23.84 -15.92 -7.12
N PRO A 74 23.77 -15.86 -8.47
CA PRO A 74 24.35 -14.77 -9.22
C PRO A 74 23.75 -13.41 -8.87
N TRP A 75 24.55 -12.34 -8.96
CA TRP A 75 24.14 -10.99 -8.61
C TRP A 75 22.92 -10.48 -9.40
N TYR A 76 22.75 -10.91 -10.66
CA TYR A 76 21.62 -10.50 -11.49
C TYR A 76 20.28 -11.11 -11.02
N SER A 77 20.32 -12.29 -10.37
CA SER A 77 19.13 -12.90 -9.76
C SER A 77 18.73 -12.13 -8.51
N TRP A 78 19.71 -11.66 -7.73
CA TRP A 78 19.47 -10.74 -6.62
C TRP A 78 18.85 -9.41 -7.07
N LEU A 79 19.27 -8.88 -8.23
CA LEU A 79 18.69 -7.68 -8.80
C LEU A 79 17.20 -7.88 -9.17
N LEU A 80 16.86 -8.98 -9.84
CA LEU A 80 15.46 -9.31 -10.16
C LEU A 80 14.60 -9.46 -8.91
N TYR A 81 15.13 -10.13 -7.88
CA TYR A 81 14.46 -10.26 -6.59
C TYR A 81 14.24 -8.91 -5.91
N ALA A 82 15.26 -8.04 -5.94
CA ALA A 82 15.18 -6.69 -5.39
C ALA A 82 14.12 -5.84 -6.11
N ILE A 83 13.98 -5.97 -7.43
CA ILE A 83 12.91 -5.30 -8.20
C ILE A 83 11.53 -5.78 -7.74
N GLY A 84 11.33 -7.09 -7.60
CA GLY A 84 10.08 -7.66 -7.09
C GLY A 84 9.71 -7.13 -5.71
N LEU A 85 10.69 -7.06 -4.80
CA LEU A 85 10.51 -6.50 -3.47
C LEU A 85 10.19 -4.99 -3.51
N ALA A 86 10.89 -4.24 -4.36
CA ALA A 86 10.65 -2.81 -4.52
C ALA A 86 9.23 -2.52 -5.03
N VAL A 87 8.74 -3.29 -6.01
CA VAL A 87 7.35 -3.18 -6.50
C VAL A 87 6.35 -3.49 -5.39
N LEU A 88 6.60 -4.51 -4.58
CA LEU A 88 5.74 -4.83 -3.43
C LEU A 88 5.71 -3.69 -2.40
N VAL A 89 6.85 -3.10 -2.07
CA VAL A 89 6.94 -1.95 -1.14
C VAL A 89 6.20 -0.73 -1.70
N VAL A 90 6.37 -0.42 -2.98
CA VAL A 90 5.65 0.69 -3.64
C VAL A 90 4.15 0.44 -3.64
N ALA A 91 3.70 -0.78 -3.96
CA ALA A 91 2.29 -1.16 -3.90
C ALA A 91 1.72 -1.03 -2.48
N TRP A 92 2.49 -1.42 -1.45
CA TRP A 92 2.13 -1.22 -0.06
C TRP A 92 1.99 0.27 0.30
N TRP A 93 2.91 1.13 -0.14
CA TRP A 93 2.83 2.57 0.06
C TRP A 93 1.64 3.24 -0.65
N ILE A 94 1.29 2.80 -1.86
CA ILE A 94 0.07 3.26 -2.55
C ILE A 94 -1.16 2.90 -1.72
N ALA A 95 -1.25 1.64 -1.27
CA ALA A 95 -2.36 1.17 -0.44
C ALA A 95 -2.43 1.93 0.88
N ALA A 96 -1.29 2.16 1.54
CA ALA A 96 -1.19 2.93 2.76
C ALA A 96 -1.68 4.38 2.58
N THR A 97 -1.35 5.00 1.44
CA THR A 97 -1.79 6.36 1.11
C THR A 97 -3.29 6.41 0.87
N ALA A 98 -3.84 5.44 0.14
CA ALA A 98 -5.27 5.32 -0.09
C ALA A 98 -6.05 5.07 1.22
N VAL A 99 -5.57 4.17 2.10
CA VAL A 99 -6.17 3.94 3.43
C VAL A 99 -6.10 5.20 4.29
N SER A 100 -4.97 5.90 4.28
CA SER A 100 -4.79 7.15 5.03
C SER A 100 -5.75 8.24 4.53
N ARG A 101 -5.91 8.37 3.21
CA ARG A 101 -6.84 9.32 2.59
C ARG A 101 -8.31 9.01 2.93
N ALA A 102 -8.72 7.75 2.80
CA ALA A 102 -10.07 7.33 3.18
C ALA A 102 -10.34 7.54 4.69
N THR A 103 -9.32 7.37 5.53
CA THR A 103 -9.41 7.63 6.97
C THR A 103 -9.55 9.10 7.26
N PHE A 104 -8.75 9.95 6.61
CA PHE A 104 -8.82 11.39 6.76
C PHE A 104 -10.19 11.96 6.37
N LYS A 105 -10.74 11.54 5.23
CA LYS A 105 -12.09 11.94 4.79
C LYS A 105 -13.17 11.51 5.79
N LEU A 106 -13.08 10.30 6.32
CA LEU A 106 -13.98 9.86 7.40
C LEU A 106 -13.85 10.74 8.66
N LEU A 107 -12.63 11.11 9.07
CA LEU A 107 -12.41 11.97 10.23
C LEU A 107 -13.05 13.35 10.04
N LYS A 108 -12.96 13.94 8.83
CA LYS A 108 -13.68 15.17 8.45
C LYS A 108 -15.21 15.00 8.46
N GLY A 109 -15.69 13.77 8.27
CA GLY A 109 -17.11 13.42 8.34
C GLY A 109 -17.71 13.03 7.00
N ASP A 110 -16.88 12.86 5.97
CA ASP A 110 -17.29 12.28 4.70
C ASP A 110 -17.24 10.75 4.79
N SER A 111 -18.41 10.14 5.01
CA SER A 111 -18.58 8.69 5.06
C SER A 111 -18.78 8.06 3.68
N PHE A 112 -18.97 8.86 2.63
CA PHE A 112 -19.29 8.37 1.28
C PHE A 112 -18.08 8.29 0.35
N TYR A 113 -16.94 8.87 0.77
CA TYR A 113 -15.68 8.75 0.05
C TYR A 113 -15.37 7.30 -0.32
N THR A 114 -15.20 7.03 -1.61
CA THR A 114 -15.13 5.68 -2.16
C THR A 114 -13.70 5.13 -2.20
N TRP A 115 -13.55 3.81 -2.31
CA TRP A 115 -12.23 3.18 -2.45
C TRP A 115 -11.55 3.53 -3.78
N LYS A 116 -12.33 3.82 -4.83
CA LYS A 116 -11.81 4.22 -6.15
C LYS A 116 -11.18 5.60 -6.07
N GLU A 117 -11.88 6.56 -5.47
CA GLU A 117 -11.35 7.92 -5.24
C GLU A 117 -10.07 7.88 -4.39
N ALA A 118 -10.03 7.02 -3.36
CA ALA A 118 -8.85 6.83 -2.53
C ALA A 118 -7.62 6.38 -3.34
N TYR A 119 -7.81 5.44 -4.28
CA TYR A 119 -6.73 5.00 -5.17
C TYR A 119 -6.37 6.04 -6.22
N GLN A 120 -7.35 6.72 -6.81
CA GLN A 120 -7.09 7.80 -7.76
C GLN A 120 -6.20 8.88 -7.12
N PHE A 121 -6.49 9.25 -5.87
CA PHE A 121 -5.64 10.15 -5.09
C PHE A 121 -4.24 9.55 -4.86
N ALA A 122 -4.16 8.29 -4.41
CA ALA A 122 -2.88 7.65 -4.13
C ALA A 122 -1.98 7.51 -5.36
N PHE A 123 -2.54 7.18 -6.53
CA PHE A 123 -1.79 7.13 -7.79
C PHE A 123 -1.35 8.52 -8.26
N LYS A 124 -2.19 9.54 -8.09
CA LYS A 124 -1.82 10.94 -8.39
C LYS A 124 -0.64 11.40 -7.52
N LYS A 125 -0.58 10.94 -6.27
CA LYS A 125 0.50 11.29 -5.32
C LYS A 125 1.66 10.29 -5.28
N LEU A 126 1.64 9.23 -6.10
CA LEU A 126 2.67 8.19 -6.13
C LEU A 126 4.10 8.75 -6.19
N PRO A 127 4.44 9.71 -7.09
CA PRO A 127 5.78 10.26 -7.13
C PRO A 127 6.18 10.87 -5.79
N SER A 128 5.27 11.58 -5.13
CA SER A 128 5.56 12.21 -3.84
C SER A 128 5.71 11.21 -2.70
N VAL A 129 4.89 10.14 -2.70
CA VAL A 129 4.96 9.08 -1.68
C VAL A 129 6.30 8.35 -1.74
N VAL A 130 6.83 8.10 -2.94
CA VAL A 130 8.09 7.38 -3.13
C VAL A 130 9.29 8.31 -2.96
N MET A 131 9.24 9.51 -3.55
CA MET A 131 10.37 10.45 -3.56
C MET A 131 10.71 10.97 -2.16
N ALA A 132 9.77 11.07 -1.24
CA ALA A 132 10.06 11.53 0.12
C ALA A 132 11.05 10.59 0.86
N PRO A 133 10.73 9.31 1.11
CA PRO A 133 11.66 8.39 1.76
C PRO A 133 12.90 8.09 0.90
N VAL A 134 12.73 7.91 -0.42
CA VAL A 134 13.85 7.63 -1.33
C VAL A 134 14.81 8.81 -1.42
N GLY A 135 14.31 10.04 -1.46
CA GLY A 135 15.15 11.24 -1.53
C GLY A 135 16.03 11.42 -0.29
N ILE A 136 15.46 11.22 0.91
CA ILE A 136 16.22 11.25 2.16
C ILE A 136 17.22 10.07 2.20
N GLY A 137 16.80 8.88 1.76
CA GLY A 137 17.68 7.71 1.65
C GLY A 137 18.84 7.92 0.67
N LEU A 138 18.62 8.58 -0.48
CA LEU A 138 19.66 8.94 -1.43
C LEU A 138 20.63 9.96 -0.86
N MET A 139 20.14 10.92 -0.07
CA MET A 139 21.00 11.84 0.68
C MET A 139 21.88 11.08 1.68
N ALA A 140 21.31 10.17 2.48
CA ALA A 140 22.09 9.32 3.38
C ALA A 140 23.12 8.45 2.62
N PHE A 141 22.73 7.89 1.47
CA PHE A 141 23.63 7.11 0.61
C PHE A 141 24.78 7.96 0.07
N ALA A 142 24.53 9.20 -0.36
CA ALA A 142 25.58 10.12 -0.80
C ALA A 142 26.59 10.41 0.31
N PHE A 143 26.15 10.52 1.57
CA PHE A 143 27.05 10.64 2.72
C PHE A 143 27.92 9.40 2.92
N VAL A 144 27.36 8.18 2.76
CA VAL A 144 28.13 6.93 2.84
C VAL A 144 29.18 6.86 1.74
N VAL A 145 28.81 7.20 0.50
CA VAL A 145 29.74 7.25 -0.63
C VAL A 145 30.84 8.29 -0.39
N GLY A 146 30.49 9.48 0.09
CA GLY A 146 31.47 10.50 0.47
C GLY A 146 32.43 10.03 1.57
N ALA A 147 31.91 9.39 2.62
CA ALA A 147 32.71 8.82 3.69
C ALA A 147 33.66 7.72 3.19
N TRP A 148 33.21 6.90 2.24
CA TRP A 148 34.06 5.91 1.58
C TRP A 148 35.23 6.56 0.83
N PHE A 149 34.99 7.62 0.06
CA PHE A 149 36.06 8.35 -0.64
C PHE A 149 37.06 8.98 0.32
N VAL A 150 36.58 9.58 1.43
CA VAL A 150 37.45 10.10 2.49
C VAL A 150 38.28 8.97 3.12
N GLY A 151 37.67 7.81 3.38
CA GLY A 151 38.38 6.64 3.89
C GLY A 151 39.47 6.13 2.96
N LEU A 152 39.26 6.22 1.64
CA LEU A 152 40.30 5.91 0.65
C LEU A 152 41.46 6.91 0.68
N LEU A 153 41.18 8.22 0.84
CA LEU A 153 42.22 9.25 1.03
C LEU A 153 43.03 9.02 2.31
N GLY A 154 42.41 8.43 3.34
CA GLY A 154 43.05 8.01 4.57
C GLY A 154 44.18 6.99 4.39
N ARG A 155 44.29 6.31 3.23
CA ARG A 155 45.38 5.39 2.92
C ARG A 155 46.70 6.07 2.55
N ILE A 156 46.70 7.39 2.33
CA ILE A 156 47.92 8.12 1.99
C ILE A 156 48.79 8.23 3.25
N PRO A 157 50.06 7.74 3.24
CA PRO A 157 50.92 7.78 4.41
C PRO A 157 51.17 9.22 4.87
N TYR A 158 51.27 9.41 6.19
CA TYR A 158 51.40 10.70 6.90
C TYR A 158 50.19 11.64 6.76
N VAL A 159 49.75 11.96 5.53
CA VAL A 159 48.65 12.91 5.27
C VAL A 159 47.30 12.33 5.68
N GLY A 160 47.05 11.05 5.38
CA GLY A 160 45.79 10.38 5.72
C GLY A 160 45.62 10.18 7.23
N GLU A 161 46.68 9.74 7.91
CA GLU A 161 46.69 9.52 9.36
C GLU A 161 46.52 10.83 10.14
N LEU A 162 47.26 11.89 9.77
CA LEU A 162 47.14 13.20 10.39
C LEU A 162 45.81 13.88 10.05
N GLY A 163 45.33 13.76 8.81
CA GLY A 163 44.04 14.31 8.41
C GLY A 163 42.87 13.66 9.13
N LEU A 164 42.85 12.33 9.23
CA LEU A 164 41.80 11.63 9.98
C LEU A 164 41.83 11.96 11.47
N SER A 165 43.00 11.94 12.09
CA SER A 165 43.15 12.23 13.52
C SER A 165 42.84 13.69 13.86
N LEU A 166 43.31 14.66 13.08
CA LEU A 166 43.06 16.09 13.30
C LEU A 166 41.60 16.47 13.11
N PHE A 167 40.92 15.91 12.09
CA PHE A 167 39.52 16.21 11.78
C PHE A 167 38.52 15.22 12.40
N THR A 168 38.94 14.37 13.35
CA THR A 168 38.07 13.37 13.99
C THR A 168 36.78 13.96 14.53
N PHE A 169 36.83 15.15 15.13
CA PHE A 169 35.64 15.86 15.61
C PHE A 169 34.58 16.09 14.50
N PHE A 170 35.01 16.51 13.30
CA PHE A 170 34.12 16.71 12.15
C PHE A 170 33.60 15.38 11.58
N TRP A 171 34.42 14.32 11.58
CA TRP A 171 33.99 13.00 11.14
C TRP A 171 32.92 12.41 12.06
N VAL A 172 33.06 12.59 13.37
CA VAL A 172 32.02 12.21 14.34
C VAL A 172 30.74 13.00 14.12
N ALA A 173 30.83 14.33 13.88
CA ALA A 173 29.66 15.14 13.56
C ALA A 173 28.95 14.68 12.28
N ALA A 174 29.72 14.34 11.23
CA ALA A 174 29.17 13.78 9.99
C ALA A 174 28.50 12.40 10.20
N ALA A 175 29.10 11.55 11.03
CA ALA A 175 28.51 10.26 11.39
C ALA A 175 27.20 10.42 12.19
N LEU A 176 27.13 11.37 13.12
CA LEU A 176 25.90 11.69 13.84
C LEU A 176 24.79 12.17 12.88
N LEU A 177 25.15 13.02 11.91
CA LEU A 177 24.22 13.45 10.86
C LEU A 177 23.73 12.26 10.02
N LEU A 178 24.62 11.33 9.63
CA LEU A 178 24.24 10.13 8.90
C LEU A 178 23.27 9.25 9.70
N VAL A 179 23.53 9.03 10.99
CA VAL A 179 22.61 8.29 11.89
C VAL A 179 21.25 8.97 11.92
N PHE A 180 21.21 10.30 12.05
CA PHE A 180 19.97 11.06 12.02
C PHE A 180 19.23 10.91 10.68
N LEU A 181 19.93 10.98 9.54
CA LEU A 181 19.31 10.79 8.22
C LEU A 181 18.69 9.40 8.07
N ILE A 182 19.37 8.35 8.54
CA ILE A 182 18.83 6.98 8.53
C ILE A 182 17.54 6.90 9.35
N VAL A 183 17.51 7.50 10.54
CA VAL A 183 16.29 7.58 11.37
C VAL A 183 15.19 8.32 10.63
N VAL A 184 15.48 9.46 10.03
CA VAL A 184 14.49 10.26 9.28
C VAL A 184 13.98 9.50 8.04
N THR A 185 14.81 8.71 7.35
CA THR A 185 14.37 7.84 6.25
C THR A 185 13.35 6.81 6.73
N ILE A 186 13.59 6.17 7.87
CA ILE A 186 12.64 5.19 8.45
C ILE A 186 11.34 5.88 8.85
N VAL A 187 11.41 7.04 9.51
CA VAL A 187 10.22 7.80 9.89
C VAL A 187 9.44 8.21 8.64
N SER A 188 10.11 8.76 7.62
CA SER A 188 9.52 9.17 6.34
C SER A 188 8.80 8.02 5.64
N ALA A 189 9.38 6.82 5.62
CA ALA A 189 8.73 5.64 5.03
C ALA A 189 7.39 5.27 5.70
N VAL A 190 7.21 5.63 6.98
CA VAL A 190 5.99 5.36 7.75
C VAL A 190 4.99 6.51 7.65
N ILE A 191 5.44 7.76 7.69
CA ILE A 191 4.56 8.94 7.76
C ILE A 191 4.30 9.62 6.41
N ALA A 192 5.06 9.31 5.35
CA ALA A 192 4.79 9.89 4.03
C ALA A 192 3.34 9.66 3.57
N PRO A 193 2.76 8.44 3.70
CA PRO A 193 1.36 8.22 3.36
C PRO A 193 0.35 9.11 4.12
N PRO A 194 0.37 9.21 5.47
CA PRO A 194 -0.56 10.08 6.18
C PRO A 194 -0.28 11.57 6.01
N VAL A 195 0.97 12.00 5.84
CA VAL A 195 1.29 13.40 5.52
C VAL A 195 0.60 13.80 4.23
N LEU A 196 0.87 13.06 3.13
CA LEU A 196 0.31 13.37 1.81
C LEU A 196 -1.22 13.28 1.79
N ALA A 197 -1.79 12.30 2.48
CA ALA A 197 -3.23 12.12 2.56
C ALA A 197 -3.97 13.29 3.24
N THR A 198 -3.31 13.95 4.19
CA THR A 198 -3.91 15.01 5.02
C THR A 198 -3.60 16.42 4.51
N THR A 199 -2.41 16.63 3.92
CA THR A 199 -1.97 17.95 3.45
C THR A 199 -2.24 18.18 1.97
N ASP A 200 -2.30 17.11 1.16
CA ASP A 200 -2.35 17.19 -0.30
C ASP A 200 -1.18 17.99 -0.91
N GLU A 201 -0.04 18.02 -0.22
CA GLU A 201 1.18 18.73 -0.65
C GLU A 201 2.13 17.81 -1.43
N ASP A 202 3.31 18.31 -1.81
CA ASP A 202 4.27 17.60 -2.65
C ASP A 202 5.37 16.90 -1.84
N ALA A 203 6.27 16.20 -2.53
CA ALA A 203 7.39 15.47 -1.93
C ALA A 203 8.25 16.34 -0.99
N PHE A 204 8.52 17.59 -1.38
CA PHE A 204 9.35 18.51 -0.59
C PHE A 204 8.74 18.80 0.79
N GLU A 205 7.45 19.13 0.85
CA GLU A 205 6.76 19.31 2.12
C GLU A 205 6.79 18.02 2.94
N THR A 206 6.59 16.88 2.30
CA THR A 206 6.59 15.58 2.99
C THR A 206 7.95 15.29 3.63
N ILE A 207 9.04 15.64 2.96
CA ILE A 207 10.40 15.57 3.50
C ILE A 207 10.54 16.53 4.69
N PHE A 208 10.13 17.78 4.55
CA PHE A 208 10.20 18.78 5.62
C PHE A 208 9.42 18.34 6.87
N GLN A 209 8.19 17.86 6.68
CA GLN A 209 7.37 17.31 7.75
C GLN A 209 8.00 16.09 8.39
N SER A 210 8.73 15.27 7.63
CA SER A 210 9.43 14.11 8.20
C SER A 210 10.58 14.51 9.12
N PHE A 211 11.40 15.48 8.73
CA PHE A 211 12.40 16.06 9.62
C PHE A 211 11.76 16.71 10.85
N SER A 212 10.72 17.50 10.62
CA SER A 212 10.04 18.25 11.65
C SER A 212 9.39 17.34 12.70
N VAL A 213 8.68 16.28 12.30
CA VAL A 213 8.08 15.30 13.21
C VAL A 213 9.16 14.54 13.99
N THR A 214 10.25 14.14 13.32
CA THR A 214 11.36 13.42 13.95
C THR A 214 12.03 14.26 15.04
N TRP A 215 12.21 15.57 14.82
CA TRP A 215 12.92 16.45 15.76
C TRP A 215 12.04 17.07 16.85
N SER A 216 10.84 17.52 16.50
CA SER A 216 10.01 18.32 17.41
C SER A 216 9.26 17.51 18.46
N GLN A 217 8.91 16.25 18.16
CA GLN A 217 8.09 15.39 19.03
C GLN A 217 8.57 13.92 19.04
N PRO A 218 9.89 13.63 19.16
CA PRO A 218 10.45 12.29 18.99
C PRO A 218 9.83 11.26 19.93
N TRP A 219 9.76 11.59 21.23
CA TRP A 219 9.25 10.66 22.24
C TRP A 219 7.76 10.35 22.05
N ARG A 220 6.96 11.37 21.70
CA ARG A 220 5.52 11.17 21.44
C ARG A 220 5.32 10.33 20.19
N PHE A 221 6.07 10.60 19.13
CA PHE A 221 6.03 9.79 17.92
C PHE A 221 6.37 8.32 18.23
N VAL A 222 7.47 8.06 18.94
CA VAL A 222 7.89 6.69 19.29
C VAL A 222 6.83 5.97 20.14
N VAL A 223 6.31 6.60 21.19
CA VAL A 223 5.30 5.98 22.06
C VAL A 223 4.00 5.71 21.29
N TYR A 224 3.55 6.65 20.47
CA TYR A 224 2.31 6.47 19.71
C TYR A 224 2.50 5.43 18.60
N GLN A 225 3.68 5.38 17.97
CA GLN A 225 4.02 4.37 16.98
C GLN A 225 4.05 2.97 17.59
N ALA A 226 4.66 2.81 18.78
CA ALA A 226 4.66 1.56 19.51
C ALA A 226 3.23 1.11 19.85
N LEU A 227 2.38 2.05 20.29
CA LEU A 227 0.97 1.78 20.55
C LEU A 227 0.22 1.35 19.26
N SER A 228 0.44 2.03 18.13
CA SER A 228 -0.15 1.67 16.83
C SER A 228 0.25 0.26 16.38
N ILE A 229 1.53 -0.11 16.55
CA ILE A 229 2.03 -1.45 16.24
C ILE A 229 1.35 -2.50 17.12
N VAL A 230 1.28 -2.28 18.44
CA VAL A 230 0.60 -3.21 19.35
C VAL A 230 -0.87 -3.39 18.97
N LEU A 231 -1.58 -2.29 18.69
CA LEU A 231 -2.98 -2.34 18.27
C LEU A 231 -3.16 -3.06 16.93
N SER A 232 -2.26 -2.85 15.98
CA SER A 232 -2.24 -3.56 14.69
C SER A 232 -2.04 -5.07 14.88
N LEU A 233 -1.10 -5.50 15.73
CA LEU A 233 -0.85 -6.91 16.04
C LEU A 233 -2.03 -7.56 16.77
N VAL A 234 -2.65 -6.86 17.74
CA VAL A 234 -3.86 -7.34 18.43
C VAL A 234 -5.02 -7.47 17.44
N SER A 235 -5.21 -6.49 16.55
CA SER A 235 -6.26 -6.52 15.52
C SER A 235 -6.07 -7.69 14.54
N PHE A 236 -4.83 -7.89 14.07
CA PHE A 236 -4.45 -9.05 13.28
C PHE A 236 -4.79 -10.35 14.02
N GLY A 237 -4.36 -10.50 15.28
CA GLY A 237 -4.58 -11.72 16.06
C GLY A 237 -6.05 -12.03 16.30
N ILE A 238 -6.87 -11.01 16.61
CA ILE A 238 -8.32 -11.19 16.81
C ILE A 238 -8.98 -11.68 15.52
N LEU A 239 -8.74 -11.01 14.39
CA LEU A 239 -9.36 -11.43 13.13
C LEU A 239 -8.86 -12.80 12.67
N ALA A 240 -7.57 -13.08 12.85
CA ALA A 240 -6.99 -14.38 12.53
C ALA A 240 -7.64 -15.51 13.34
N TRP A 241 -7.88 -15.29 14.64
CA TRP A 241 -8.59 -16.24 15.48
C TRP A 241 -10.01 -16.50 14.97
N PHE A 242 -10.76 -15.46 14.61
CA PHE A 242 -12.10 -15.61 14.04
C PHE A 242 -12.09 -16.36 12.71
N VAL A 243 -11.18 -16.03 11.80
CA VAL A 243 -11.02 -16.72 10.51
C VAL A 243 -10.64 -18.18 10.73
N LYS A 244 -9.73 -18.47 11.65
CA LYS A 244 -9.39 -19.85 12.00
C LYS A 244 -10.60 -20.62 12.54
N LYS A 245 -11.38 -20.03 13.45
CA LYS A 245 -12.59 -20.66 13.98
C LYS A 245 -13.64 -20.90 12.89
N ALA A 246 -13.78 -19.96 11.95
CA ALA A 246 -14.64 -20.13 10.78
C ALA A 246 -14.18 -21.30 9.89
N VAL A 247 -12.86 -21.43 9.63
CA VAL A 247 -12.31 -22.57 8.88
C VAL A 247 -12.51 -23.89 9.62
N VAL A 248 -12.32 -23.93 10.94
CA VAL A 248 -12.57 -25.14 11.74
C VAL A 248 -14.04 -25.56 11.69
N LEU A 249 -14.96 -24.60 11.81
CA LEU A 249 -16.39 -24.84 11.71
C LEU A 249 -16.78 -25.33 10.31
N MET A 250 -16.30 -24.66 9.26
CA MET A 250 -16.48 -25.07 7.87
C MET A 250 -15.98 -26.50 7.66
N ASN A 251 -14.78 -26.82 8.16
CA ASN A 251 -14.21 -28.15 8.03
C ASN A 251 -15.05 -29.21 8.73
N ALA A 252 -15.59 -28.90 9.92
CA ALA A 252 -16.46 -29.82 10.66
C ALA A 252 -17.78 -30.08 9.93
N LEU A 253 -18.44 -29.03 9.42
CA LEU A 253 -19.71 -29.13 8.69
C LEU A 253 -19.56 -29.94 7.39
N PHE A 254 -18.52 -29.66 6.62
CA PHE A 254 -18.28 -30.39 5.37
C PHE A 254 -17.73 -31.81 5.60
N ALA A 255 -16.96 -32.04 6.68
CA ALA A 255 -16.59 -33.40 7.06
C ALA A 255 -17.82 -34.24 7.47
N PHE A 256 -18.81 -33.64 8.14
CA PHE A 256 -20.06 -34.31 8.46
C PHE A 256 -20.85 -34.71 7.20
N GLY A 257 -20.90 -33.84 6.18
CA GLY A 257 -21.62 -34.12 4.94
C GLY A 257 -20.87 -35.06 3.97
N MET A 258 -19.63 -34.73 3.62
CA MET A 258 -18.83 -35.43 2.59
C MET A 258 -17.96 -36.57 3.15
N GLY A 259 -17.85 -36.69 4.47
CA GLY A 259 -17.06 -37.73 5.14
C GLY A 259 -15.56 -37.64 4.83
N GLY A 260 -14.90 -38.80 4.78
CA GLY A 260 -13.45 -38.91 4.64
C GLY A 260 -12.87 -38.26 3.37
N LYS A 261 -13.64 -38.14 2.29
CA LYS A 261 -13.20 -37.46 1.06
C LYS A 261 -12.85 -35.99 1.33
N TYR A 262 -13.69 -35.29 2.10
CA TYR A 262 -13.44 -33.91 2.46
C TYR A 262 -12.31 -33.79 3.49
N VAL A 263 -12.22 -34.71 4.45
CA VAL A 263 -11.13 -34.71 5.44
C VAL A 263 -9.76 -34.84 4.75
N ASN A 264 -9.64 -35.73 3.77
CA ASN A 264 -8.41 -35.89 2.99
C ASN A 264 -8.09 -34.65 2.17
N LEU A 265 -9.10 -34.08 1.49
CA LEU A 265 -8.99 -32.83 0.73
C LEU A 265 -8.48 -31.66 1.61
N ALA A 266 -9.16 -31.41 2.72
CA ALA A 266 -8.85 -30.30 3.62
C ALA A 266 -7.49 -30.50 4.28
N SER A 267 -7.15 -31.74 4.68
CA SER A 267 -5.85 -32.04 5.29
C SER A 267 -4.70 -31.82 4.31
N HIS A 268 -4.84 -32.25 3.05
CA HIS A 268 -3.82 -32.03 2.03
C HIS A 268 -3.71 -30.55 1.64
N GLY A 269 -4.83 -29.84 1.53
CA GLY A 269 -4.82 -28.39 1.27
C GLY A 269 -4.16 -27.61 2.42
N GLN A 270 -4.41 -27.98 3.67
CA GLN A 270 -3.73 -27.39 4.84
C GLN A 270 -2.23 -27.72 4.86
N TYR A 271 -1.83 -28.92 4.45
CA TYR A 271 -0.43 -29.28 4.25
C TYR A 271 0.26 -28.38 3.22
N LEU A 272 -0.37 -28.10 2.08
CA LEU A 272 0.20 -27.19 1.08
C LEU A 272 0.44 -25.79 1.65
N VAL A 273 -0.53 -25.23 2.37
CA VAL A 273 -0.37 -23.91 3.01
C VAL A 273 0.72 -23.95 4.08
N GLN A 274 0.77 -24.99 4.92
CA GLN A 274 1.82 -25.16 5.92
C GLN A 274 3.21 -25.22 5.29
N LYS A 275 3.34 -25.96 4.18
CA LYS A 275 4.59 -26.09 3.44
C LYS A 275 5.04 -24.75 2.86
N TRP A 276 4.16 -24.04 2.14
CA TRP A 276 4.51 -22.77 1.52
C TRP A 276 4.82 -21.69 2.55
N ALA A 277 4.02 -21.61 3.62
CA ALA A 277 4.14 -20.59 4.64
C ALA A 277 5.09 -20.97 5.80
N PHE A 278 5.93 -21.99 5.61
CA PHE A 278 6.86 -22.50 6.63
C PHE A 278 7.73 -21.40 7.24
N LEU A 279 8.33 -20.54 6.40
CA LEU A 279 9.16 -19.41 6.88
C LEU A 279 8.39 -18.41 7.75
N SER A 280 7.07 -18.29 7.58
CA SER A 280 6.27 -17.37 8.38
C SER A 280 5.91 -17.92 9.76
N GLN A 281 6.01 -19.24 9.95
CA GLN A 281 5.69 -19.89 11.21
C GLN A 281 6.58 -19.39 12.35
N ASP A 282 7.90 -19.30 12.13
CA ASP A 282 8.87 -18.84 13.14
C ASP A 282 8.53 -17.42 13.63
N TRP A 283 8.14 -16.54 12.72
CA TRP A 283 7.75 -15.16 13.06
C TRP A 283 6.47 -15.12 13.89
N ILE A 284 5.47 -15.91 13.51
CA ILE A 284 4.20 -15.97 14.23
C ILE A 284 4.40 -16.55 15.64
N GLU A 285 5.20 -17.60 15.77
CA GLU A 285 5.56 -18.19 17.06
C GLU A 285 6.37 -17.24 17.93
N ALA A 286 7.32 -16.50 17.36
CA ALA A 286 8.10 -15.50 18.10
C ALA A 286 7.22 -14.36 18.66
N ILE A 287 6.26 -13.88 17.86
CA ILE A 287 5.40 -12.73 18.23
C ILE A 287 4.29 -13.16 19.19
N PHE A 288 3.55 -14.22 18.87
CA PHE A 288 2.35 -14.62 19.62
C PHE A 288 2.62 -15.70 20.67
N ARG A 289 3.79 -16.37 20.64
CA ARG A 289 4.22 -17.41 21.58
C ARG A 289 3.10 -18.43 21.84
N ARG A 290 2.61 -18.51 23.08
CA ARG A 290 1.54 -19.44 23.51
C ARG A 290 0.21 -19.22 22.77
N PHE A 291 -0.02 -18.05 22.19
CA PHE A 291 -1.21 -17.75 21.39
C PHE A 291 -1.08 -18.14 19.91
N ALA A 292 0.12 -18.46 19.41
CA ALA A 292 0.32 -18.82 18.00
C ALA A 292 -0.58 -19.99 17.54
N PRO A 293 -0.77 -21.08 18.32
CA PRO A 293 -1.69 -22.15 17.94
C PRO A 293 -3.16 -21.74 17.87
N HIS A 294 -3.55 -20.57 18.36
CA HIS A 294 -4.93 -20.06 18.28
C HIS A 294 -5.18 -19.22 17.03
N ILE A 295 -4.11 -18.72 16.41
CA ILE A 295 -4.13 -17.80 15.28
C ILE A 295 -3.67 -18.50 13.99
N TYR A 296 -2.76 -19.47 14.13
CA TYR A 296 -2.12 -20.18 13.02
C TYR A 296 -2.35 -21.69 13.08
N PHE A 297 -1.49 -22.53 12.50
CA PHE A 297 -1.60 -23.98 12.61
C PHE A 297 -1.45 -24.46 14.06
N ALA A 298 -2.33 -25.38 14.50
CA ALA A 298 -2.28 -25.97 15.84
C ALA A 298 -1.71 -27.39 15.87
N ARG A 299 -1.56 -27.99 14.70
CA ARG A 299 -1.04 -29.34 14.48
C ARG A 299 -0.37 -29.37 13.12
N GLU A 300 0.51 -30.32 12.93
CA GLU A 300 1.11 -30.58 11.63
C GLU A 300 0.13 -31.30 10.71
N PHE A 301 0.22 -30.96 9.43
CA PHE A 301 -0.45 -31.66 8.34
C PHE A 301 0.61 -32.37 7.48
N TYR A 302 0.28 -33.56 7.00
CA TYR A 302 1.18 -34.39 6.19
C TYR A 302 0.69 -34.47 4.75
N ALA A 303 1.59 -34.82 3.83
CA ALA A 303 1.21 -35.13 2.46
C ALA A 303 0.33 -36.39 2.42
N LEU A 304 -0.66 -36.39 1.53
CA LEU A 304 -1.49 -37.56 1.24
C LEU A 304 -1.43 -37.80 -0.26
N GLU A 305 -1.41 -39.07 -0.65
CA GLU A 305 -1.61 -39.45 -2.05
C GLU A 305 -3.10 -39.41 -2.36
N LEU A 306 -3.50 -38.51 -3.25
CA LEU A 306 -4.89 -38.27 -3.60
C LEU A 306 -5.12 -38.50 -5.10
N PRO A 307 -6.33 -38.96 -5.50
CA PRO A 307 -6.73 -38.96 -6.90
C PRO A 307 -6.62 -37.56 -7.51
N THR A 308 -6.31 -37.47 -8.80
CA THR A 308 -5.98 -36.21 -9.51
C THR A 308 -6.99 -35.09 -9.26
N VAL A 309 -8.29 -35.37 -9.34
CA VAL A 309 -9.36 -34.38 -9.12
C VAL A 309 -9.34 -33.84 -7.69
N LEU A 310 -9.10 -34.72 -6.71
CA LEU A 310 -9.07 -34.35 -5.30
C LEU A 310 -7.78 -33.58 -4.97
N ASN A 311 -6.68 -33.89 -5.64
CA ASN A 311 -5.44 -33.13 -5.55
C ASN A 311 -5.62 -31.70 -6.10
N ILE A 312 -6.18 -31.53 -7.30
CA ILE A 312 -6.49 -30.20 -7.86
C ILE A 312 -7.40 -29.40 -6.92
N SER A 313 -8.43 -30.06 -6.37
CA SER A 313 -9.33 -29.45 -5.40
C SER A 313 -8.59 -28.98 -4.14
N ALA A 314 -7.57 -29.73 -3.69
CA ALA A 314 -6.76 -29.38 -2.52
C ALA A 314 -5.91 -28.12 -2.77
N TYR A 315 -5.37 -27.94 -3.99
CA TYR A 315 -4.69 -26.71 -4.38
C TYR A 315 -5.65 -25.51 -4.37
N ILE A 316 -6.86 -25.65 -4.93
CA ILE A 316 -7.86 -24.57 -4.91
C ILE A 316 -8.24 -24.21 -3.47
N PHE A 317 -8.40 -25.20 -2.61
CA PHE A 317 -8.65 -25.01 -1.19
C PHE A 317 -7.49 -24.28 -0.50
N ALA A 318 -6.23 -24.67 -0.76
CA ALA A 318 -5.04 -24.04 -0.23
C ALA A 318 -4.95 -22.55 -0.65
N ILE A 319 -5.17 -22.25 -1.93
CA ILE A 319 -5.18 -20.87 -2.45
C ILE A 319 -6.28 -20.05 -1.75
N SER A 320 -7.46 -20.62 -1.56
CA SER A 320 -8.57 -19.95 -0.86
C SER A 320 -8.22 -19.61 0.60
N LEU A 321 -7.51 -20.51 1.29
CA LEU A 321 -6.99 -20.23 2.64
C LEU A 321 -5.92 -19.14 2.63
N VAL A 322 -5.04 -19.11 1.63
CA VAL A 322 -4.04 -18.03 1.46
C VAL A 322 -4.73 -16.69 1.26
N VAL A 323 -5.80 -16.63 0.45
CA VAL A 323 -6.61 -15.41 0.25
C VAL A 323 -7.25 -14.97 1.58
N ALA A 324 -7.82 -15.91 2.35
CA ALA A 324 -8.36 -15.61 3.68
C ALA A 324 -7.27 -15.08 4.64
N GLY A 325 -6.07 -15.67 4.61
CA GLY A 325 -4.92 -15.18 5.38
C GLY A 325 -4.45 -13.78 4.94
N ALA A 326 -4.40 -13.52 3.64
CA ALA A 326 -4.06 -12.20 3.10
C ALA A 326 -5.07 -11.13 3.52
N TRP A 327 -6.35 -11.48 3.63
CA TRP A 327 -7.39 -10.61 4.19
C TRP A 327 -7.11 -10.22 5.64
N VAL A 328 -6.68 -11.19 6.46
CA VAL A 328 -6.29 -10.97 7.86
C VAL A 328 -5.07 -10.04 7.96
N VAL A 329 -4.03 -10.28 7.15
CA VAL A 329 -2.84 -9.43 7.08
C VAL A 329 -3.22 -7.99 6.69
N SER A 330 -4.16 -7.86 5.75
CA SER A 330 -4.65 -6.57 5.27
C SER A 330 -5.38 -5.78 6.36
N TYR A 331 -6.11 -6.44 7.26
CA TYR A 331 -6.71 -5.76 8.40
C TYR A 331 -5.67 -5.22 9.40
N GLY A 332 -4.62 -6.01 9.70
CA GLY A 332 -3.52 -5.56 10.55
C GLY A 332 -2.80 -4.35 9.96
N LEU A 333 -2.43 -4.41 8.67
CA LEU A 333 -1.76 -3.30 7.98
C LEU A 333 -2.68 -2.08 7.80
N SER A 334 -3.97 -2.28 7.57
CA SER A 334 -4.94 -1.18 7.53
C SER A 334 -5.04 -0.48 8.88
N THR A 335 -5.06 -1.25 9.99
CA THR A 335 -5.04 -0.71 11.36
C THR A 335 -3.80 0.13 11.63
N PHE A 336 -2.63 -0.35 11.18
CA PHE A 336 -1.37 0.39 11.27
C PHE A 336 -1.44 1.72 10.51
N ASN A 337 -1.94 1.72 9.27
CA ASN A 337 -2.05 2.91 8.43
C ASN A 337 -3.08 3.93 8.97
N VAL A 338 -4.23 3.46 9.46
CA VAL A 338 -5.21 4.28 10.17
C VAL A 338 -4.58 4.90 11.43
N GLY A 339 -3.83 4.12 12.20
CA GLY A 339 -3.12 4.59 13.38
C GLY A 339 -2.12 5.69 13.03
N ASN A 340 -1.29 5.50 12.01
CA ASN A 340 -0.32 6.52 11.57
C ASN A 340 -1.02 7.80 11.08
N THR A 341 -2.20 7.69 10.47
CA THR A 341 -3.02 8.85 10.07
C THR A 341 -3.48 9.64 11.30
N ILE A 342 -4.02 8.97 12.30
CA ILE A 342 -4.43 9.62 13.55
C ILE A 342 -3.23 10.23 14.25
N ILE A 343 -2.11 9.51 14.34
CA ILE A 343 -0.86 9.99 14.95
C ILE A 343 -0.39 11.28 14.27
N TYR A 344 -0.37 11.33 12.94
CA TYR A 344 0.06 12.52 12.22
C TYR A 344 -0.86 13.72 12.50
N VAL A 345 -2.19 13.53 12.46
CA VAL A 345 -3.18 14.57 12.79
C VAL A 345 -2.96 15.11 14.21
N VAL A 346 -2.72 14.21 15.18
CA VAL A 346 -2.45 14.58 16.57
C VAL A 346 -1.13 15.35 16.71
N LEU A 347 -0.05 14.86 16.10
CA LEU A 347 1.27 15.48 16.19
C LEU A 347 1.28 16.85 15.51
N ARG A 348 0.60 17.02 14.38
CA ARG A 348 0.48 18.31 13.71
C ARG A 348 -0.25 19.34 14.58
N LYS A 349 -1.36 18.96 15.22
CA LYS A 349 -2.04 19.85 16.18
C LYS A 349 -1.17 20.18 17.40
N LYS A 350 -0.30 19.27 17.85
CA LYS A 350 0.57 19.52 19.01
C LYS A 350 1.83 20.32 18.68
N LYS A 351 2.34 20.20 17.46
CA LYS A 351 3.57 20.86 16.99
C LYS A 351 3.29 22.25 16.43
N ASP A 352 2.28 22.35 15.57
CA ASP A 352 2.00 23.56 14.78
C ASP A 352 0.73 24.32 15.23
N ASP A 353 0.06 23.82 16.29
CA ASP A 353 -1.28 24.26 16.72
C ASP A 353 -2.36 24.26 15.60
N GLU A 354 -2.07 23.58 14.49
CA GLU A 354 -2.93 23.51 13.31
C GLU A 354 -3.80 22.26 13.36
N ASN A 355 -5.12 22.43 13.32
CA ASN A 355 -6.05 21.31 13.14
C ASN A 355 -6.27 21.04 11.64
N VAL A 356 -5.53 20.07 11.09
CA VAL A 356 -5.64 19.70 9.67
C VAL A 356 -7.04 19.24 9.25
N LEU A 357 -7.91 18.84 10.17
CA LEU A 357 -9.29 18.46 9.86
C LEU A 357 -10.19 19.66 9.53
N GLU A 358 -9.83 20.86 10.00
CA GLU A 358 -10.56 22.12 9.74
C GLU A 358 -10.03 22.83 8.49
N ARG A 359 -8.87 22.43 7.98
CA ARG A 359 -8.29 22.99 6.75
C ARG A 359 -9.18 22.64 5.55
N LYS A 360 -9.55 23.67 4.78
CA LYS A 360 -10.16 23.48 3.46
C LYS A 360 -9.16 22.87 2.51
N GLU A 361 -9.49 21.74 1.93
CA GLU A 361 -8.60 21.04 1.00
C GLU A 361 -8.58 21.72 -0.37
N ARG A 362 -7.55 21.44 -1.18
CA ARG A 362 -7.46 21.98 -2.54
C ARG A 362 -8.67 21.58 -3.39
N GLU A 363 -9.15 20.34 -3.27
CA GLU A 363 -10.37 19.86 -3.93
C GLU A 363 -11.61 20.66 -3.52
N GLU A 364 -11.76 20.98 -2.23
CA GLU A 364 -12.87 21.77 -1.70
C GLU A 364 -12.78 23.24 -2.17
N GLN A 365 -11.57 23.80 -2.21
CA GLN A 365 -11.31 25.15 -2.72
C GLN A 365 -11.61 25.27 -4.21
N VAL A 366 -11.22 24.27 -5.01
CA VAL A 366 -11.52 24.22 -6.45
C VAL A 366 -13.03 24.09 -6.67
N ALA A 367 -13.71 23.21 -5.93
CA ALA A 367 -15.17 23.08 -6.04
C ALA A 367 -15.92 24.36 -5.62
N GLU A 368 -15.45 25.08 -4.61
CA GLU A 368 -16.01 26.39 -4.24
C GLU A 368 -15.73 27.45 -5.32
N ALA A 369 -14.53 27.45 -5.91
CA ALA A 369 -14.18 28.37 -7.00
C ALA A 369 -15.03 28.10 -8.25
N GLU A 370 -15.22 26.84 -8.65
CA GLU A 370 -16.10 26.44 -9.75
C GLU A 370 -17.55 26.83 -9.49
N LYS A 371 -18.05 26.66 -8.26
CA LYS A 371 -19.38 27.13 -7.87
C LYS A 371 -19.51 28.65 -7.98
N LYS A 372 -18.53 29.41 -7.49
CA LYS A 372 -18.51 30.87 -7.60
C LYS A 372 -18.49 31.33 -9.06
N VAL A 373 -17.66 30.73 -9.90
CA VAL A 373 -17.62 31.02 -11.34
C VAL A 373 -18.97 30.70 -12.00
N THR A 374 -19.62 29.59 -11.61
CA THR A 374 -20.94 29.21 -12.12
C THR A 374 -22.05 30.17 -11.67
N GLU A 375 -21.97 30.69 -10.44
CA GLU A 375 -22.92 31.69 -9.90
C GLU A 375 -22.71 33.08 -10.51
N GLU A 376 -21.46 33.51 -10.73
CA GLU A 376 -21.12 34.76 -11.42
C GLU A 376 -21.54 34.72 -12.90
N THR A 377 -21.31 33.61 -13.60
CA THR A 377 -21.73 33.42 -15.00
C THR A 377 -23.26 33.45 -15.17
N LYS A 378 -24.03 33.01 -14.15
CA LYS A 378 -25.50 33.13 -14.15
C LYS A 378 -26.01 34.54 -13.85
N THR A 379 -25.17 35.39 -13.25
CA THR A 379 -25.54 36.76 -12.86
C THR A 379 -25.20 37.78 -13.97
N GLU A 380 -24.26 37.47 -14.86
CA GLU A 380 -23.79 38.36 -15.93
C GLU A 380 -24.46 38.20 -17.30
N ALA A 381 -25.51 37.39 -17.47
CA ALA A 381 -26.24 37.32 -18.75
C ALA A 381 -26.92 38.67 -19.08
N PRO A 382 -26.48 39.45 -20.10
CA PRO A 382 -27.12 40.70 -20.44
C PRO A 382 -28.30 40.45 -21.36
N LYS A 383 -29.44 41.05 -21.02
CA LYS A 383 -30.51 41.40 -21.95
C LYS A 383 -29.91 42.15 -23.15
N THR A 384 -30.07 41.66 -24.39
CA THR A 384 -30.30 42.44 -25.63
C THR A 384 -30.40 41.47 -26.81
N GLU A 385 -31.62 41.25 -27.31
CA GLU A 385 -31.85 40.83 -28.70
C GLU A 385 -32.72 41.90 -29.39
N GLU A 386 -32.57 41.96 -30.71
CA GLU A 386 -33.27 42.79 -31.71
C GLU A 386 -32.74 44.20 -32.02
N LYS A 387 -31.81 44.24 -33.00
CA LYS A 387 -32.03 45.00 -34.24
C LYS A 387 -31.10 44.52 -35.36
N VAL A 388 -31.65 43.93 -36.41
CA VAL A 388 -30.96 43.70 -37.71
C VAL A 388 -31.73 44.46 -38.78
N GLN A 389 -31.06 45.34 -39.51
CA GLN A 389 -31.60 46.05 -40.68
C GLN A 389 -30.53 46.16 -41.77
N GLU A 390 -30.86 45.66 -42.98
CA GLU A 390 -30.54 46.10 -44.36
C GLU A 390 -29.10 46.53 -44.73
N THR A 391 -28.47 46.29 -45.89
CA THR A 391 -28.75 45.85 -47.29
C THR A 391 -27.35 45.69 -47.96
N ALA A 392 -27.03 44.93 -49.01
CA ALA A 392 -27.53 45.02 -50.39
C ALA A 392 -26.97 43.87 -51.30
N SER A 393 -27.78 43.53 -52.32
CA SER A 393 -27.63 42.58 -53.46
C SER A 393 -26.70 43.11 -54.60
N PRO A 394 -26.59 42.53 -55.84
CA PRO A 394 -27.31 41.42 -56.56
C PRO A 394 -26.34 40.39 -57.24
N SER A 395 -26.69 39.32 -57.99
CA SER A 395 -27.73 39.06 -59.00
C SER A 395 -27.95 37.55 -59.34
N GLN A 396 -29.22 37.21 -59.67
CA GLN A 396 -29.79 36.28 -60.69
C GLN A 396 -29.22 34.84 -60.89
N GLY A 397 -29.99 33.74 -61.03
CA GLY A 397 -31.45 33.50 -61.12
C GLY A 397 -31.78 32.01 -61.37
N SER A 398 -33.02 31.61 -61.04
CA SER A 398 -33.87 30.45 -61.47
C SER A 398 -33.26 29.05 -61.69
N GLY A 399 -33.80 27.91 -61.26
CA GLY A 399 -35.13 27.52 -60.74
C GLY A 399 -35.39 26.03 -61.05
N SER A 400 -36.35 25.42 -60.34
CA SER A 400 -37.00 24.10 -60.55
C SER A 400 -36.19 22.84 -60.20
N SER A 401 -36.73 21.73 -59.70
CA SER A 401 -38.04 21.34 -59.12
C SER A 401 -37.91 19.88 -58.66
N GLN A 402 -38.65 19.50 -57.60
CA GLN A 402 -39.45 18.25 -57.42
C GLN A 402 -38.75 16.88 -57.52
N GLU A 403 -39.14 15.79 -56.85
CA GLU A 403 -40.28 15.44 -55.99
C GLU A 403 -40.01 14.04 -55.36
N THR A 404 -40.65 13.79 -54.20
CA THR A 404 -41.22 12.52 -53.66
C THR A 404 -40.45 11.19 -53.78
N ALA A 405 -40.12 10.50 -52.68
CA ALA A 405 -40.93 9.84 -51.62
C ALA A 405 -41.40 8.40 -51.95
N SER A 406 -41.25 7.53 -50.93
CA SER A 406 -41.92 6.24 -50.67
C SER A 406 -41.39 5.02 -51.47
N ALA A 407 -40.60 4.11 -50.89
CA ALA A 407 -40.85 3.09 -49.84
C ALA A 407 -41.24 1.70 -50.39
N GLY A 408 -40.52 0.67 -49.89
CA GLY A 408 -41.09 -0.66 -49.63
C GLY A 408 -40.58 -1.84 -50.49
N GLY A 409 -40.23 -2.94 -49.81
CA GLY A 409 -40.18 -4.31 -50.37
C GLY A 409 -38.76 -4.90 -50.44
N GLU A 410 -38.29 -5.60 -49.41
CA GLU A 410 -38.37 -7.07 -49.24
C GLU A 410 -37.50 -7.90 -50.21
N GLY A 411 -36.58 -8.68 -49.62
CA GLY A 411 -36.41 -10.09 -50.01
C GLY A 411 -35.13 -10.52 -50.75
N LYS A 412 -34.22 -11.13 -49.97
CA LYS A 412 -33.52 -12.40 -50.22
C LYS A 412 -32.36 -12.51 -51.25
N LYS A 413 -31.33 -13.26 -50.78
CA LYS A 413 -30.38 -14.16 -51.49
C LYS A 413 -29.33 -13.46 -52.36
N GLU A 414 -28.12 -13.95 -52.59
CA GLU A 414 -27.26 -15.06 -52.14
C GLU A 414 -25.94 -14.74 -52.87
N SER A 415 -24.80 -14.80 -52.18
CA SER A 415 -23.47 -15.22 -52.70
C SER A 415 -22.39 -14.86 -51.69
#